data_AF-A0A2E1RTZ8-F1
#
_entry.id   AF-A0A2E1RTZ8-F1
#
_cell.length_a   1.000
_cell.length_b   1.000
_cell.length_c   1.000
_cell.angle_alpha   90.00
_cell.angle_beta   90.00
_cell.angle_gamma   90.00
#
_symmetry.space_group_name_H-M   'P 1'
#
loop_
_entity.id
_entity.type
_entity.pdbx_description
1 polymer ?
#
loop_
_entity_poly.entity_id
_entity_poly.type
_entity_poly.pdbx_seq_one_letter_code
_entity_poly.pdbx_strand_id
1 'polypeptide(L)'
;LDSISQIQKSLNEIKLNNIKEQKNLKESFLWEVDTSAPYDLILADNILFHGGLDKVSAYNAINGDEVWSAEIKGKAYGLAFSHGTLLVSTTLGHIYAFSP
;
A
#
# COMPACT_ATOMS: atom_id res chain seq x y z
N LEU A 1 -18.67 -1.06 -43.65
CA LEU A 1 -17.65 -2.10 -43.39
C LEU A 1 -16.31 -1.47 -43.02
N ASP A 2 -15.85 -0.45 -43.74
CA ASP A 2 -14.60 0.27 -43.45
C ASP A 2 -14.55 0.92 -42.06
N SER A 3 -15.64 1.54 -41.60
CA SER A 3 -15.71 2.13 -40.25
C SER A 3 -15.59 1.09 -39.13
N ILE A 4 -16.11 -0.13 -39.33
CA ILE A 4 -16.01 -1.21 -38.35
C ILE A 4 -14.56 -1.69 -38.25
N SER A 5 -13.87 -1.84 -39.40
CA SER A 5 -12.45 -2.19 -39.45
C SER A 5 -11.57 -1.13 -38.76
N GLN A 6 -11.85 0.15 -39.02
CA GLN A 6 -11.15 1.27 -38.40
C GLN A 6 -11.30 1.25 -36.87
N ILE A 7 -12.53 1.05 -36.37
CA ILE A 7 -12.80 0.95 -34.93
C ILE A 7 -12.08 -0.23 -34.29
N GLN A 8 -12.10 -1.40 -34.94
CA GLN A 8 -11.39 -2.59 -34.45
C GLN A 8 -9.88 -2.35 -34.35
N LYS A 9 -9.29 -1.65 -35.32
CA LYS A 9 -7.87 -1.28 -35.29
C LYS A 9 -7.55 -0.36 -34.12
N SER A 10 -8.31 0.72 -33.93
CA SER A 10 -8.10 1.65 -32.80
C SER A 10 -8.31 0.97 -31.44
N LEU A 11 -9.28 0.07 -31.31
CA LEU A 11 -9.48 -0.71 -30.09
C LEU A 11 -8.26 -1.57 -29.75
N ASN A 12 -7.63 -2.19 -30.74
CA ASN A 12 -6.42 -2.98 -30.53
C ASN A 12 -5.22 -2.10 -30.12
N GLU A 13 -5.06 -0.95 -30.75
CA GLU A 13 -4.02 0.03 -30.39
C GLU A 13 -4.18 0.54 -28.94
N ILE A 14 -5.41 0.87 -28.53
CA ILE A 14 -5.71 1.31 -27.16
C ILE A 14 -5.40 0.20 -26.16
N LYS A 15 -5.76 -1.06 -26.45
CA LYS A 15 -5.43 -2.20 -25.57
C LYS A 15 -3.92 -2.37 -25.40
N LEU A 16 -3.16 -2.28 -26.49
CA LEU A 16 -1.70 -2.41 -26.45
C LEU A 16 -1.06 -1.29 -25.65
N ASN A 17 -1.51 -0.04 -25.86
CA ASN A 17 -1.03 1.10 -25.09
C ASN A 17 -1.36 0.95 -23.61
N ASN A 18 -2.57 0.49 -23.26
CA ASN A 18 -2.95 0.29 -21.86
C ASN A 18 -2.06 -0.74 -21.16
N ILE A 19 -1.75 -1.87 -21.82
CA ILE A 19 -0.81 -2.88 -21.30
C ILE A 19 0.59 -2.27 -21.10
N LYS A 20 1.06 -1.49 -22.07
CA LYS A 20 2.37 -0.83 -22.00
C LYS A 20 2.43 0.16 -20.84
N GLU A 21 1.42 1.01 -20.67
CA GLU A 21 1.39 1.99 -19.59
C GLU A 21 1.27 1.33 -18.21
N GLN A 22 0.50 0.24 -18.07
CA GLN A 22 0.47 -0.54 -16.82
C GLN A 22 1.85 -1.12 -16.48
N LYS A 23 2.58 -1.61 -17.48
CA LYS A 23 3.95 -2.11 -17.30
C LYS A 23 4.90 -0.99 -16.88
N ASN A 24 4.90 0.14 -17.59
CA ASN A 24 5.73 1.30 -17.27
C ASN A 24 5.47 1.80 -15.85
N LEU A 25 4.20 1.82 -15.43
CA LEU A 25 3.81 2.22 -14.07
C LEU A 25 4.44 1.30 -13.03
N LYS A 26 4.33 -0.02 -13.20
CA LYS A 26 4.95 -1.00 -12.28
C LYS A 26 6.47 -0.88 -12.23
N GLU A 27 7.12 -0.67 -13.38
CA GLU A 27 8.57 -0.47 -13.45
C GLU A 27 9.03 0.86 -12.82
N SER A 28 8.12 1.81 -12.61
CA SER A 28 8.42 3.09 -11.95
C SER A 28 8.37 3.03 -10.42
N PHE A 29 7.83 1.96 -9.84
CA PHE A 29 7.77 1.79 -8.39
C PHE A 29 9.14 1.44 -7.83
N LEU A 30 9.52 2.04 -6.69
CA LEU A 30 10.72 1.62 -5.96
C LEU A 30 10.58 0.18 -5.45
N TRP A 31 9.39 -0.14 -4.95
CA TRP A 31 8.96 -1.45 -4.48
C TRP A 31 7.43 -1.44 -4.33
N GLU A 32 6.82 -2.63 -4.32
CA GLU A 32 5.40 -2.83 -4.00
C GLU A 32 5.25 -4.03 -3.06
N VAL A 33 4.28 -3.95 -2.14
CA VAL A 33 3.94 -5.04 -1.22
C VAL A 33 2.43 -5.26 -1.27
N ASP A 34 2.02 -6.53 -1.36
CA ASP A 34 0.62 -6.91 -1.24
C ASP A 34 0.16 -6.74 0.21
N THR A 35 -0.92 -6.00 0.40
CA THR A 35 -1.48 -5.77 1.73
C THR A 35 -3.00 -5.73 1.73
N SER A 36 -3.60 -6.05 2.87
CA SER A 36 -4.97 -5.61 3.17
C SER A 36 -5.05 -4.09 3.03
N ALA A 37 -6.18 -3.57 2.56
CA ALA A 37 -6.39 -2.16 2.22
C ALA A 37 -5.59 -1.20 3.14
N PRO A 38 -4.76 -0.29 2.59
CA PRO A 38 -3.91 0.59 3.39
C PRO A 38 -4.79 1.63 4.10
N TYR A 39 -5.18 1.34 5.34
CA TYR A 39 -6.09 2.18 6.09
C TYR A 39 -5.40 3.43 6.64
N ASP A 40 -4.12 3.32 6.99
CA ASP A 40 -3.26 4.44 7.36
C ASP A 40 -1.79 4.09 7.08
N LEU A 41 -0.95 5.11 6.92
CA LEU A 41 0.47 4.98 6.59
C LEU A 41 1.26 6.16 7.15
N ILE A 42 2.28 5.90 7.97
CA ILE A 42 3.20 6.94 8.46
C ILE A 42 4.65 6.52 8.25
N LEU A 43 5.52 7.50 7.96
CA LEU A 43 6.97 7.30 7.90
C LEU A 43 7.60 7.83 9.19
N ALA A 44 8.41 7.01 9.84
CA ALA A 44 9.27 7.42 10.96
C ALA A 44 10.69 6.94 10.69
N ASP A 45 11.60 7.91 10.48
CA ASP A 45 12.96 7.64 9.99
C ASP A 45 12.93 6.80 8.69
N ASN A 46 13.55 5.62 8.66
CA ASN A 46 13.55 4.73 7.50
C ASN A 46 12.48 3.62 7.57
N ILE A 47 11.51 3.76 8.47
CA ILE A 47 10.49 2.74 8.73
C ILE A 47 9.10 3.29 8.35
N LEU A 48 8.43 2.59 7.44
CA LEU A 48 7.08 2.88 7.02
C LEU A 48 6.10 1.98 7.77
N PHE A 49 5.32 2.56 8.68
CA PHE A 49 4.27 1.85 9.39
C PHE A 49 2.97 1.87 8.60
N HIS A 50 2.33 0.71 8.50
CA HIS A 50 1.10 0.48 7.75
C HIS A 50 0.01 -0.07 8.69
N GLY A 51 -1.16 0.56 8.64
CA GLY A 51 -2.37 0.10 9.30
C GLY A 51 -3.19 -0.81 8.38
N GLY A 52 -3.36 -2.07 8.78
CA GLY A 52 -4.16 -3.08 8.07
C GLY A 52 -5.43 -3.49 8.81
N LEU A 53 -6.09 -4.53 8.29
CA LEU A 53 -7.16 -5.23 8.98
C LEU A 53 -6.56 -6.24 9.95
N ASP A 54 -6.83 -6.07 11.24
CA ASP A 54 -6.35 -6.95 12.33
C ASP A 54 -4.81 -7.08 12.41
N LYS A 55 -4.07 -6.24 11.69
CA LYS A 55 -2.61 -6.22 11.63
C LYS A 55 -2.09 -4.79 11.53
N VAL A 56 -0.95 -4.54 12.15
CA VAL A 56 -0.07 -3.41 11.84
C VAL A 56 1.27 -3.98 11.38
N SER A 57 1.83 -3.40 10.32
CA SER A 57 3.13 -3.80 9.76
C SER A 57 4.08 -2.61 9.71
N ALA A 58 5.38 -2.90 9.67
CA ALA A 58 6.44 -1.94 9.44
C ALA A 58 7.34 -2.45 8.31
N TYR A 59 7.65 -1.57 7.36
CA TYR A 59 8.47 -1.88 6.20
C TYR A 59 9.69 -0.95 6.15
N ASN A 60 10.81 -1.44 5.64
CA ASN A 60 11.93 -0.59 5.28
C ASN A 60 11.53 0.29 4.08
N ALA A 61 11.62 1.61 4.24
CA ALA A 61 11.14 2.57 3.25
C ALA A 61 11.93 2.52 1.92
N ILE A 62 13.15 1.98 1.90
CA ILE A 62 14.02 1.92 0.72
C ILE A 62 13.69 0.74 -0.17
N ASN A 63 13.41 -0.43 0.40
CA ASN A 63 13.31 -1.69 -0.35
C ASN A 63 12.00 -2.45 -0.16
N GLY A 64 11.12 -2.02 0.76
CA GLY A 64 9.82 -2.64 1.01
C GLY A 64 9.85 -3.89 1.86
N ASP A 65 10.99 -4.27 2.45
CA ASP A 65 11.08 -5.46 3.30
C ASP A 65 10.26 -5.27 4.59
N GLU A 66 9.39 -6.23 4.94
CA GLU A 66 8.71 -6.23 6.25
C GLU A 66 9.75 -6.47 7.36
N VAL A 67 9.88 -5.53 8.29
CA VAL A 67 10.85 -5.60 9.39
C VAL A 67 10.19 -5.88 10.74
N TRP A 68 8.88 -5.65 10.86
CA TRP A 68 8.10 -5.92 12.07
C TRP A 68 6.61 -5.98 11.75
N SER A 69 5.85 -6.74 12.54
CA SER A 69 4.40 -6.66 12.56
C SER A 69 3.81 -7.11 13.89
N ALA A 70 2.55 -6.72 14.13
CA ALA A 70 1.77 -7.16 15.28
C ALA A 70 0.28 -7.34 14.93
N GLU A 71 -0.36 -8.30 15.59
CA GLU A 71 -1.80 -8.48 15.54
C GLU A 71 -2.51 -7.43 16.41
N ILE A 72 -3.61 -6.91 15.87
CA ILE A 72 -4.53 -5.99 16.54
C ILE A 72 -5.96 -6.44 16.27
N LYS A 73 -6.96 -5.78 16.87
CA LYS A 73 -8.37 -6.03 16.56
C LYS A 73 -9.01 -4.83 15.90
N GLY A 74 -9.62 -5.03 14.73
CA GLY A 74 -10.23 -4.02 13.89
C GLY A 74 -9.29 -3.45 12.85
N LYS A 75 -9.75 -2.42 12.15
CA LYS A 75 -8.96 -1.71 11.12
C LYS A 75 -8.16 -0.59 11.78
N ALA A 76 -6.86 -0.48 11.48
CA ALA A 76 -5.99 0.59 11.99
C ALA A 76 -6.08 1.85 11.13
N TYR A 77 -6.74 2.91 11.61
CA TYR A 77 -6.95 4.17 10.89
C TYR A 77 -6.21 5.38 11.46
N GLY A 78 -5.54 5.22 12.61
CA GLY A 78 -4.77 6.30 13.20
C GLY A 78 -3.48 5.78 13.78
N LEU A 79 -2.38 6.18 13.16
CA LEU A 79 -1.01 5.89 13.55
C LEU A 79 -0.31 7.15 14.02
N ALA A 80 0.45 7.06 15.11
CA ALA A 80 1.35 8.12 15.54
C ALA A 80 2.63 7.52 16.12
N PHE A 81 3.78 8.09 15.79
CA PHE A 81 5.06 7.63 16.29
C PHE A 81 5.78 8.74 17.05
N SER A 82 6.27 8.44 18.25
CA SER A 82 7.06 9.37 19.05
C SER A 82 7.95 8.62 20.02
N HIS A 83 9.21 9.06 20.16
CA HIS A 83 10.18 8.51 21.11
C HIS A 83 10.24 6.97 21.14
N GLY A 84 10.23 6.33 19.96
CA GLY A 84 10.33 4.86 19.85
C GLY A 84 9.02 4.11 20.09
N THR A 85 7.90 4.81 20.30
CA THR A 85 6.58 4.20 20.52
C THR A 85 5.65 4.47 19.35
N LEU A 86 5.08 3.42 18.79
CA LEU A 86 3.97 3.49 17.84
C LEU A 86 2.64 3.38 18.60
N LEU A 87 1.76 4.36 18.43
CA LEU A 87 0.37 4.30 18.86
C LEU A 87 -0.53 3.95 17.68
N VAL A 88 -1.48 3.04 17.91
CA VAL A 88 -2.42 2.56 16.88
C VAL A 88 -3.84 2.59 17.42
N SER A 89 -4.71 3.38 16.79
CA SER A 89 -6.15 3.38 17.07
C SER A 89 -6.89 2.51 16.07
N THR A 90 -7.94 1.82 16.53
CA THR A 90 -8.73 0.93 15.68
C THR A 90 -10.22 1.27 15.65
N THR A 91 -10.93 0.77 14.64
CA THR A 91 -12.39 0.91 14.50
C THR A 91 -13.20 0.31 15.66
N LEU A 92 -12.58 -0.52 16.50
CA LEU A 92 -13.24 -1.10 17.68
C LEU A 92 -13.03 -0.25 18.95
N GLY A 93 -12.39 0.91 18.82
CA GLY A 93 -12.11 1.81 19.94
C GLY A 93 -10.89 1.41 20.78
N HIS A 94 -10.07 0.45 20.32
CA HIS A 94 -8.81 0.12 20.98
C HIS A 94 -7.72 1.14 20.66
N ILE A 95 -6.83 1.37 21.61
CA ILE A 95 -5.54 2.06 21.40
C ILE A 95 -4.44 1.09 21.83
N TYR A 96 -3.63 0.66 20.88
CA TYR A 96 -2.43 -0.14 21.11
C TYR A 96 -1.20 0.77 21.20
N ALA A 97 -0.21 0.35 21.99
CA ALA A 97 1.09 1.00 22.07
C ALA A 97 2.17 -0.07 21.89
N PHE A 98 3.09 0.15 20.95
CA PHE A 98 4.21 -0.74 20.67
C PHE A 98 5.52 0.03 20.87
N SER A 99 6.38 -0.52 21.72
CA SER A 99 7.72 -0.01 22.05
C SER A 99 8.71 -1.19 22.08
N PRO A 100 10.03 -0.94 22.13
CA PRO A 100 11.03 -1.99 22.31
C PRO A 100 10.79 -2.86 23.54
#